data_AF-A0A2E3XKW1-F1
#
_entry.id   AF-A0A2E3XKW1-F1
#
_cell.length_a   1.000
_cell.length_b   1.000
_cell.length_c   1.000
_cell.angle_alpha   90.00
_cell.angle_beta   90.00
_cell.angle_gamma   90.00
#
_symmetry.space_group_name_H-M   'P 1'
#
loop_
_entity.id
_entity.type
_entity.pdbx_description
1 polymer ?
#
loop_
_entity_poly.entity_id
_entity_poly.type
_entity_poly.pdbx_seq_one_letter_code
_entity_poly.pdbx_strand_id
1 'polypeptide(L)'
;MEKLEPSSELLFYNQTKIDSVFIEKLEYQKIVEGLISDLYGNSLLLFPKENLPTQIPPAVTEIIEWPHVPTDSKFDAILSIGNLASESDLPQFLLELGQYLTPESKFYFCERTKIPNGYNGSAKYDISGTLWANEWSVIRCERFRLGKSKRSPSYVTGIARMKRSRDHNL
;
A
#
# COMPACT_ATOMS: atom_id res chain seq x y z
N MET A 1 11.63 45.68 29.50
CA MET A 1 10.96 44.97 28.39
C MET A 1 12.01 44.06 27.78
N GLU A 2 12.16 42.84 28.32
CA GLU A 2 13.12 41.86 27.79
C GLU A 2 12.59 41.29 26.48
N LYS A 3 13.36 41.44 25.41
CA LYS A 3 13.14 40.71 24.16
C LYS A 3 13.65 39.29 24.37
N LEU A 4 12.73 38.34 24.48
CA LEU A 4 13.01 36.91 24.36
C LEU A 4 13.35 36.62 22.90
N GLU A 5 14.64 36.58 22.56
CA GLU A 5 15.11 35.98 21.32
C GLU A 5 14.90 34.45 21.43
N PRO A 6 14.21 33.81 20.48
CA PRO A 6 14.07 32.36 20.51
C PRO A 6 15.46 31.73 20.33
N SER A 7 15.87 30.92 21.31
CA SER A 7 17.16 30.22 21.32
C SER A 7 17.39 29.50 19.99
N SER A 8 18.54 29.74 19.36
CA SER A 8 18.95 29.19 18.06
C SER A 8 18.81 27.67 17.96
N GLU A 9 19.01 26.94 19.05
CA GLU A 9 18.81 25.49 19.14
C GLU A 9 17.38 25.05 18.81
N LEU A 10 16.38 25.83 19.21
CA LEU A 10 14.96 25.56 18.94
C LEU A 10 14.65 25.76 17.45
N LEU A 11 15.29 26.73 16.80
CA LEU A 11 15.18 26.95 15.36
C LEU A 11 15.88 25.84 14.56
N PHE A 12 17.08 25.43 14.95
CA PHE A 12 17.80 24.31 14.32
C PHE A 12 17.05 22.97 14.50
N TYR A 13 16.48 22.72 15.68
CA TYR A 13 15.67 21.53 15.94
C TYR A 13 14.39 21.51 15.10
N ASN A 14 13.72 22.65 14.95
CA ASN A 14 12.53 22.74 14.11
C ASN A 14 12.86 22.57 12.62
N GLN A 15 13.97 23.14 12.15
CA GLN A 15 14.42 22.99 10.76
C GLN A 15 14.73 21.53 10.43
N THR A 16 15.56 20.88 11.25
CA THR A 16 15.91 19.46 11.06
C THR A 16 14.69 18.54 11.12
N LYS A 17 13.71 18.85 11.99
CA LYS A 17 12.44 18.12 12.05
C LYS A 17 11.61 18.31 10.77
N ILE A 18 11.50 19.53 10.25
CA ILE A 18 10.79 19.82 9.00
C ILE A 18 11.45 19.09 7.82
N ASP A 19 12.78 19.15 7.72
CA ASP A 19 13.54 18.47 6.67
C ASP A 19 13.34 16.95 6.72
N SER A 20 13.35 16.36 7.92
CA SER A 20 13.13 14.92 8.09
C SER A 20 11.72 14.47 7.67
N VAL A 21 10.68 15.23 8.05
CA VAL A 21 9.29 14.96 7.66
C VAL A 21 9.13 15.08 6.14
N PHE A 22 9.80 16.07 5.53
CA PHE A 22 9.76 16.27 4.09
C PHE A 22 10.42 15.11 3.32
N ILE A 23 11.58 14.64 3.77
CA ILE A 23 12.28 13.48 3.17
C ILE A 23 11.43 12.21 3.29
N GLU A 24 10.86 11.95 4.47
CA GLU A 24 9.99 10.79 4.72
C GLU A 24 8.75 10.81 3.80
N LYS A 25 8.14 11.99 3.61
CA LYS A 25 7.02 12.16 2.68
C LYS A 25 7.42 11.87 1.23
N LEU A 26 8.58 12.35 0.80
CA LEU A 26 9.10 12.11 -0.56
C LEU A 26 9.39 10.63 -0.82
N GLU A 27 9.94 9.92 0.16
CA GLU A 27 10.24 8.49 0.04
C GLU A 27 8.95 7.67 -0.11
N TYR A 28 7.97 7.91 0.75
CA TYR A 28 6.66 7.29 0.64
C TYR A 28 5.98 7.58 -0.70
N GLN A 29 6.02 8.84 -1.12
CA GLN A 29 5.41 9.28 -2.37
C GLN A 29 6.03 8.57 -3.58
N LYS A 30 7.37 8.44 -3.64
CA LYS A 30 8.05 7.72 -4.73
C LYS A 30 7.62 6.25 -4.82
N ILE A 31 7.47 5.57 -3.68
CA ILE A 31 7.02 4.17 -3.63
C ILE A 31 5.60 4.06 -4.19
N VAL A 32 4.71 4.94 -3.73
CA VAL A 32 3.32 4.97 -4.18
C VAL A 32 3.22 5.30 -5.67
N GLU A 33 3.96 6.29 -6.15
CA GLU A 33 4.03 6.65 -7.57
C GLU A 33 4.52 5.48 -8.43
N GLY A 34 5.51 4.73 -7.96
CA GLY A 34 5.99 3.52 -8.61
C GLY A 34 4.89 2.46 -8.77
N LEU A 35 4.12 2.18 -7.71
CA LEU A 35 2.99 1.25 -7.79
C LEU A 35 1.92 1.73 -8.78
N ILE A 36 1.58 3.02 -8.76
CA ILE A 36 0.57 3.60 -9.65
C ILE A 36 1.02 3.51 -11.10
N SER A 37 2.31 3.73 -11.37
CA SER A 37 2.87 3.62 -12.73
C SER A 37 2.82 2.19 -13.31
N ASP A 38 2.77 1.18 -12.44
CA ASP A 38 2.66 -0.24 -12.83
C ASP A 38 1.19 -0.67 -13.10
N LEU A 39 0.19 0.22 -12.93
CA LEU A 39 -1.22 -0.08 -13.22
C LEU A 39 -1.50 -0.18 -14.72
N TYR A 40 -2.49 -1.00 -15.08
CA TYR A 40 -2.89 -1.25 -16.46
C TYR A 40 -4.31 -1.81 -16.55
N GLY A 41 -4.88 -1.80 -17.76
CA GLY A 41 -6.14 -2.45 -18.08
C GLY A 41 -7.33 -1.89 -17.30
N ASN A 42 -8.33 -2.74 -17.05
CA ASN A 42 -9.44 -2.39 -16.16
C ASN A 42 -8.98 -2.46 -14.71
N SER A 43 -8.95 -1.32 -14.03
CA SER A 43 -8.35 -1.18 -12.70
C SER A 43 -9.39 -0.87 -11.62
N LEU A 44 -9.28 -1.53 -10.47
CA LEU A 44 -10.05 -1.22 -9.27
C LEU A 44 -9.18 -0.45 -8.26
N LEU A 45 -9.67 0.70 -7.81
CA LEU A 45 -9.08 1.44 -6.70
C LEU A 45 -9.87 1.15 -5.42
N LEU A 46 -9.18 0.78 -4.34
CA LEU A 46 -9.80 0.58 -3.03
C LEU A 46 -9.97 1.88 -2.23
N PHE A 47 -9.86 3.02 -2.90
CA PHE A 47 -10.01 4.37 -2.36
C PHE A 47 -10.44 5.33 -3.48
N PRO A 48 -10.95 6.53 -3.13
CA PRO A 48 -11.28 7.55 -4.11
C PRO A 48 -10.07 7.97 -4.95
N LYS A 49 -10.22 7.99 -6.27
CA LYS A 49 -9.20 8.37 -7.26
C LYS A 49 -8.60 9.75 -7.03
N GLU A 50 -9.37 10.66 -6.41
CA GLU A 50 -8.93 12.01 -6.04
C GLU A 50 -7.79 12.01 -5.01
N ASN A 51 -7.60 10.90 -4.28
CA ASN A 51 -6.51 10.73 -3.33
C ASN A 51 -5.22 10.19 -3.98
N LEU A 52 -5.20 9.96 -5.30
CA LEU A 52 -3.98 9.56 -5.99
C LEU A 52 -2.97 10.72 -5.98
N PRO A 53 -1.70 10.48 -5.57
CA PRO A 53 -0.67 11.52 -5.58
C PRO A 53 -0.09 11.80 -6.96
N THR A 54 -0.44 11.01 -7.97
CA THR A 54 0.04 11.14 -9.35
C THR A 54 -1.05 10.77 -10.35
N GLN A 55 -0.80 11.06 -11.63
CA GLN A 55 -1.71 10.74 -12.72
C GLN A 55 -1.77 9.24 -12.96
N ILE A 56 -2.94 8.78 -13.39
CA ILE A 56 -3.18 7.41 -13.83
C ILE A 56 -2.38 7.16 -15.11
N PRO A 57 -1.66 6.03 -15.22
CA PRO A 57 -0.86 5.74 -16.40
C PRO A 57 -1.76 5.50 -17.63
N PRO A 58 -1.30 5.84 -18.86
CA PRO A 58 -2.08 5.62 -20.08
C PRO A 58 -2.44 4.15 -20.39
N ALA A 59 -1.75 3.20 -19.75
CA ALA A 59 -2.03 1.78 -19.90
C ALA A 59 -3.33 1.34 -19.20
N VAL A 60 -3.90 2.18 -18.32
CA VAL A 60 -5.20 1.93 -17.67
C VAL A 60 -6.32 2.34 -18.62
N THR A 61 -7.20 1.41 -18.91
CA THR A 61 -8.32 1.60 -19.84
C THR A 61 -9.60 2.04 -19.13
N GLU A 62 -9.78 1.62 -17.88
CA GLU A 62 -10.96 1.92 -17.07
C GLU A 62 -10.58 1.95 -15.58
N ILE A 63 -11.26 2.79 -14.79
CA ILE A 63 -11.13 2.85 -13.33
C ILE A 63 -12.50 2.74 -12.69
N ILE A 64 -12.61 1.82 -11.75
CA ILE A 64 -13.74 1.70 -10.82
C ILE A 64 -13.23 1.89 -9.38
N GLU A 65 -14.07 2.47 -8.53
CA GLU A 65 -13.77 2.76 -7.13
C GLU A 65 -14.61 1.86 -6.21
N TRP A 66 -13.97 1.26 -5.20
CA TRP A 66 -14.67 0.50 -4.16
C TRP A 66 -15.53 1.43 -3.26
N PRO A 67 -16.70 1.00 -2.75
CA PRO A 67 -17.37 -0.30 -2.91
C PRO A 67 -18.36 -0.36 -4.08
N HIS A 68 -18.38 0.63 -4.97
CA HIS A 68 -19.39 0.74 -6.02
C HIS A 68 -19.01 -0.07 -7.28
N VAL A 69 -18.84 -1.39 -7.09
CA VAL A 69 -18.39 -2.32 -8.13
C VAL A 69 -19.58 -3.05 -8.76
N PRO A 70 -19.75 -3.02 -10.10
CA PRO A 70 -20.76 -3.84 -10.79
C PRO A 70 -20.53 -5.34 -10.60
N THR A 71 -21.62 -6.12 -10.51
CA THR A 71 -21.58 -7.55 -10.17
C THR A 71 -20.71 -8.42 -11.09
N ASP A 72 -20.60 -8.07 -12.38
CA ASP A 72 -19.89 -8.88 -13.39
C ASP A 72 -18.52 -8.30 -13.78
N SER A 73 -18.03 -7.29 -13.05
CA SER A 73 -16.74 -6.68 -13.35
C SER A 73 -15.57 -7.63 -13.11
N LYS A 74 -14.58 -7.56 -13.99
CA LYS A 74 -13.28 -8.23 -13.84
C LYS A 74 -12.17 -7.20 -14.02
N PHE A 75 -11.21 -7.21 -13.09
CA PHE A 75 -10.13 -6.22 -13.06
C PHE A 75 -8.78 -6.88 -13.36
N ASP A 76 -8.00 -6.25 -14.22
CA ASP A 76 -6.61 -6.62 -14.51
C ASP A 76 -5.68 -6.20 -13.37
N ALA A 77 -5.98 -5.08 -12.73
CA ALA A 77 -5.20 -4.54 -11.62
C ALA A 77 -6.10 -4.04 -10.49
N ILE A 78 -5.66 -4.24 -9.25
CA ILE A 78 -6.26 -3.65 -8.05
C ILE A 78 -5.19 -2.83 -7.35
N LEU A 79 -5.51 -1.62 -6.89
CA LEU A 79 -4.63 -0.79 -6.08
C LEU A 79 -5.21 -0.53 -4.69
N SER A 80 -4.40 -0.82 -3.67
CA SER A 80 -4.65 -0.40 -2.29
C SER A 80 -3.51 0.41 -1.72
N ILE A 81 -3.82 1.55 -1.11
CA ILE A 81 -2.83 2.37 -0.40
C ILE A 81 -3.45 2.79 0.94
N GLY A 82 -2.95 2.21 2.02
CA GLY A 82 -3.33 2.57 3.39
C GLY A 82 -4.74 2.18 3.82
N ASN A 83 -5.48 1.37 3.05
CA ASN A 83 -6.88 1.02 3.35
C ASN A 83 -7.03 -0.33 4.05
N LEU A 84 -6.14 -1.29 3.76
CA LEU A 84 -6.33 -2.68 4.24
C LEU A 84 -5.97 -2.82 5.71
N ALA A 85 -5.05 -1.99 6.20
CA ALA A 85 -4.64 -2.03 7.61
C ALA A 85 -5.77 -1.65 8.59
N SER A 86 -6.81 -0.95 8.10
CA SER A 86 -8.01 -0.58 8.87
C SER A 86 -9.17 -1.55 8.68
N GLU A 87 -9.05 -2.53 7.78
CA GLU A 87 -10.13 -3.48 7.50
C GLU A 87 -10.37 -4.40 8.71
N SER A 88 -11.64 -4.52 9.08
CA SER A 88 -12.07 -5.25 10.30
C SER A 88 -12.00 -6.76 10.12
N ASP A 89 -12.33 -7.24 8.92
CA ASP A 89 -12.23 -8.64 8.51
C ASP A 89 -11.54 -8.75 7.15
N LEU A 90 -10.23 -8.51 7.19
CA LEU A 90 -9.38 -8.56 6.01
C LEU A 90 -9.40 -9.92 5.27
N PRO A 91 -9.42 -11.09 5.93
CA PRO A 91 -9.64 -12.38 5.27
C PRO A 91 -10.90 -12.43 4.42
N GLN A 92 -12.05 -12.04 4.98
CA GLN A 92 -13.33 -12.03 4.27
C GLN A 92 -13.30 -11.03 3.10
N PHE A 93 -12.74 -9.85 3.32
CA PHE A 93 -12.57 -8.85 2.27
C PHE A 93 -11.72 -9.35 1.09
N LEU A 94 -10.62 -10.06 1.36
CA LEU A 94 -9.76 -10.65 0.32
C LEU A 94 -10.48 -11.75 -0.47
N LEU A 95 -11.37 -12.51 0.19
CA LEU A 95 -12.21 -13.51 -0.46
C LEU A 95 -13.22 -12.84 -1.39
N GLU A 96 -13.87 -11.76 -0.94
CA GLU A 96 -14.80 -10.96 -1.74
C GLU A 96 -14.12 -10.31 -2.93
N LEU A 97 -12.92 -9.76 -2.75
CA LEU A 97 -12.13 -9.23 -3.87
C LEU A 97 -11.81 -10.31 -4.90
N GLY A 98 -11.60 -11.56 -4.45
CA GLY A 98 -11.34 -12.72 -5.30
C GLY A 98 -12.36 -12.90 -6.44
N GLN A 99 -13.62 -12.53 -6.21
CA GLN A 99 -14.69 -12.68 -7.20
C GLN A 99 -14.52 -11.74 -8.41
N TYR A 100 -13.77 -10.65 -8.29
CA TYR A 100 -13.57 -9.66 -9.36
C TYR A 100 -12.25 -9.86 -10.12
N LEU A 101 -11.56 -10.97 -9.89
CA LEU A 101 -10.24 -11.23 -10.46
C LEU A 101 -10.30 -12.23 -11.61
N THR A 102 -9.32 -12.10 -12.48
CA THR A 102 -8.88 -13.11 -13.45
C THR A 102 -7.60 -13.79 -12.93
N PRO A 103 -7.18 -14.93 -13.51
CA PRO A 103 -5.92 -15.58 -13.13
C PRO A 103 -4.66 -14.72 -13.30
N GLU A 104 -4.71 -13.69 -14.16
CA GLU A 104 -3.58 -12.80 -14.46
C GLU A 104 -3.69 -11.45 -13.74
N SER A 105 -4.73 -11.26 -12.93
CA SER A 105 -4.93 -10.02 -12.19
C SER A 105 -3.86 -9.80 -11.14
N LYS A 106 -3.43 -8.55 -11.00
CA LYS A 106 -2.43 -8.13 -10.02
C LYS A 106 -3.02 -7.25 -8.96
N PHE A 107 -2.63 -7.49 -7.71
CA PHE A 107 -2.96 -6.64 -6.59
C PHE A 107 -1.74 -5.88 -6.10
N TYR A 108 -1.73 -4.58 -6.33
CA TYR A 108 -0.71 -3.64 -5.90
C TYR A 108 -1.10 -3.06 -4.55
N PHE A 109 -0.20 -3.11 -3.58
CA PHE A 109 -0.49 -2.63 -2.22
C PHE A 109 0.66 -1.83 -1.61
N CYS A 110 0.31 -0.83 -0.81
CA CYS A 110 1.21 -0.15 0.12
C CYS A 110 0.48 0.13 1.43
N GLU A 111 0.78 -0.64 2.47
CA GLU A 111 -0.01 -0.69 3.70
C GLU A 111 0.85 -0.44 4.93
N ARG A 112 0.27 0.25 5.92
CA ARG A 112 0.91 0.41 7.23
C ARG A 112 0.84 -0.91 7.98
N THR A 113 1.92 -1.28 8.66
CA THR A 113 1.97 -2.51 9.46
C THR A 113 2.41 -2.24 10.91
N LYS A 114 1.92 -3.06 11.83
CA LYS A 114 2.37 -3.12 13.22
C LYS A 114 3.55 -4.10 13.32
N ILE A 115 4.77 -3.65 13.06
CA ILE A 115 5.96 -4.35 13.61
C ILE A 115 6.67 -3.44 14.61
N PRO A 116 6.52 -3.70 15.92
CA PRO A 116 7.39 -3.16 16.94
C PRO A 116 8.72 -3.91 16.86
N ASN A 117 9.84 -3.18 16.73
CA ASN A 117 11.21 -3.61 17.04
C ASN A 117 11.62 -5.08 16.83
N GLY A 118 12.54 -5.32 15.89
CA GLY A 118 13.38 -6.52 15.89
C GLY A 118 13.49 -7.16 14.51
N TYR A 119 14.62 -7.79 14.25
CA TYR A 119 15.12 -8.27 12.96
C TYR A 119 14.30 -9.37 12.25
N ASN A 120 13.03 -9.58 12.62
CA ASN A 120 12.15 -10.56 12.00
C ASN A 120 10.92 -9.88 11.43
N GLY A 121 11.06 -9.32 10.22
CA GLY A 121 9.95 -8.88 9.36
C GLY A 121 9.12 -10.07 8.89
N SER A 122 8.45 -10.76 9.82
CA SER A 122 7.65 -11.95 9.52
C SER A 122 6.36 -11.52 8.85
N ALA A 123 6.09 -12.12 7.68
CA ALA A 123 4.85 -11.95 6.93
C ALA A 123 3.61 -12.14 7.80
N LYS A 124 3.69 -12.94 8.88
CA LYS A 124 2.60 -13.18 9.84
C LYS A 124 1.99 -11.91 10.44
N TYR A 125 2.74 -10.80 10.50
CA TYR A 125 2.30 -9.57 11.18
C TYR A 125 1.95 -8.43 10.23
N ASP A 126 1.90 -8.69 8.92
CA ASP A 126 1.51 -7.70 7.92
C ASP A 126 0.57 -8.30 6.86
N ILE A 127 0.11 -7.46 5.94
CA ILE A 127 -0.84 -7.83 4.87
C ILE A 127 -0.38 -9.04 4.06
N SER A 128 0.95 -9.26 3.90
CA SER A 128 1.48 -10.36 3.09
C SER A 128 1.22 -11.74 3.69
N GLY A 129 1.16 -11.85 5.03
CA GLY A 129 0.78 -13.09 5.70
C GLY A 129 -0.70 -13.41 5.52
N THR A 130 -1.56 -12.39 5.62
CA THR A 130 -3.00 -12.56 5.39
C THR A 130 -3.29 -12.92 3.94
N LEU A 131 -2.59 -12.28 2.98
CA LEU A 131 -2.66 -12.65 1.56
C LEU A 131 -2.30 -14.13 1.36
N TRP A 132 -1.16 -14.59 1.89
CA TRP A 132 -0.72 -15.98 1.76
C TRP A 132 -1.74 -16.99 2.30
N ALA A 133 -2.38 -16.65 3.44
CA ALA A 133 -3.38 -17.50 4.08
C ALA A 133 -4.72 -17.57 3.33
N ASN A 134 -5.01 -16.61 2.44
CA ASN A 134 -6.30 -16.47 1.75
C ASN A 134 -6.18 -16.69 0.23
N GLU A 135 -5.40 -17.68 -0.19
CA GLU A 135 -5.26 -18.03 -1.61
C GLU A 135 -4.64 -16.96 -2.51
N TRP A 136 -3.87 -16.02 -1.95
CA TRP A 136 -3.00 -15.14 -2.72
C TRP A 136 -1.54 -15.58 -2.66
N SER A 137 -0.80 -15.27 -3.71
CA SER A 137 0.65 -15.42 -3.83
C SER A 137 1.27 -14.03 -3.96
N VAL A 138 2.18 -13.70 -3.03
CA VAL A 138 2.92 -12.43 -3.04
C VAL A 138 4.13 -12.58 -3.97
N ILE A 139 4.15 -11.82 -5.06
CA ILE A 139 5.16 -11.89 -6.13
C ILE A 139 6.38 -11.02 -5.78
N ARG A 140 6.13 -9.80 -5.32
CA ARG A 140 7.13 -8.82 -4.91
C ARG A 140 6.68 -8.22 -3.59
N CYS A 141 7.59 -8.08 -2.63
CA CYS A 141 7.28 -7.48 -1.34
C CYS A 141 8.52 -6.81 -0.74
N GLU A 142 8.35 -5.57 -0.34
CA GLU A 142 9.37 -4.77 0.32
C GLU A 142 8.79 -4.17 1.60
N ARG A 143 9.61 -4.09 2.64
CA ARG A 143 9.24 -3.50 3.92
C ARG A 143 10.14 -2.32 4.19
N PHE A 144 9.56 -1.20 4.55
CA PHE A 144 10.30 0.04 4.79
C PHE A 144 9.77 0.78 6.01
N ARG A 145 10.55 1.74 6.49
CA ARG A 145 10.18 2.64 7.59
C ARG A 145 10.40 4.07 7.13
N LEU A 146 9.49 4.94 7.52
CA LEU A 146 9.71 6.37 7.37
C LEU A 146 10.38 6.89 8.64
N GLY A 147 11.69 7.11 8.52
CA GLY A 147 12.54 7.60 9.61
C GLY A 147 13.36 6.52 10.31
N LYS A 148 14.31 6.99 11.12
CA LYS A 148 15.32 6.15 11.78
C LYS A 148 14.92 5.68 13.18
N SER A 149 13.79 6.15 13.71
CA SER A 149 13.35 5.88 15.08
C SER A 149 12.77 4.48 15.22
N LYS A 150 12.91 3.87 16.40
CA LYS A 150 12.18 2.64 16.76
C LYS A 150 10.66 2.81 16.70
N ARG A 151 10.16 4.04 16.82
CA ARG A 151 8.73 4.39 16.75
C ARG A 151 8.28 4.83 15.36
N SER A 152 9.20 4.87 14.38
CA SER A 152 8.88 5.26 13.01
C SER A 152 7.80 4.35 12.42
N PRO A 153 6.82 4.91 11.67
CA PRO A 153 5.81 4.10 11.02
C PRO A 153 6.47 3.13 10.04
N SER A 154 6.00 1.89 10.06
CA SER A 154 6.48 0.81 9.21
C SER A 154 5.42 0.48 8.17
N TYR A 155 5.89 0.17 6.97
CA TYR A 155 5.05 -0.09 5.81
C TYR A 155 5.51 -1.36 5.11
N VAL A 156 4.59 -1.95 4.37
CA VAL A 156 4.84 -3.04 3.45
C VAL A 156 4.24 -2.67 2.11
N THR A 157 5.02 -2.80 1.05
CA THR A 157 4.60 -2.55 -0.32
C THR A 157 4.87 -3.76 -1.19
N GLY A 158 4.03 -4.01 -2.18
CA GLY A 158 4.24 -5.17 -3.02
C GLY A 158 3.19 -5.39 -4.09
N ILE A 159 3.34 -6.54 -4.75
CA ILE A 159 2.44 -7.07 -5.76
C ILE A 159 2.05 -8.48 -5.34
N ALA A 160 0.76 -8.79 -5.33
CA ALA A 160 0.22 -10.12 -5.17
C ALA A 160 -0.64 -10.52 -6.36
N ARG A 161 -0.95 -11.81 -6.47
CA ARG A 161 -1.93 -12.38 -7.40
C ARG A 161 -2.66 -13.54 -6.74
N MET A 162 -3.81 -13.96 -7.26
CA MET A 162 -4.44 -15.21 -6.80
C MET A 162 -3.54 -16.41 -7.10
N LYS A 163 -3.51 -17.37 -6.18
CA LYS A 163 -2.89 -18.68 -6.42
C LYS A 163 -3.65 -19.38 -7.54
N ARG A 164 -2.93 -20.00 -8.45
CA ARG A 164 -3.53 -20.88 -9.45
C ARG A 164 -4.03 -22.14 -8.73
N SER A 165 -5.30 -22.50 -8.92
CA SER A 165 -5.81 -23.78 -8.44
C SER A 165 -4.95 -24.92 -9.03
N ARG A 166 -4.66 -25.94 -8.22
CA ARG A 166 -3.91 -27.13 -8.67
C ARG A 166 -4.67 -27.91 -9.75
N ASP A 167 -5.99 -27.74 -9.85
CA ASP A 167 -6.86 -28.48 -10.77
C ASP A 167 -6.81 -27.96 -12.22
N HIS A 168 -6.08 -26.87 -12.49
CA HIS A 168 -5.86 -26.36 -13.85
C HIS A 168 -4.55 -26.82 -14.50
N ASN A 169 -3.86 -27.81 -13.92
CA ASN A 169 -2.64 -28.42 -14.48
C ASN A 169 -2.80 -29.93 -14.77
N LEU A 170 -4.03 -30.39 -15.01
CA LEU A 170 -4.31 -31.75 -15.50
C LEU A 170 -4.91 -31.72 -16.90
#